data_AF-A0A378AIK8-F1
#
_entry.id   AF-A0A378AIK8-F1
#
_cell.length_a   1.000
_cell.length_b   1.000
_cell.length_c   1.000
_cell.angle_alpha   90.00
_cell.angle_beta   90.00
_cell.angle_gamma   90.00
#
_symmetry.space_group_name_H-M   'P 1'
#
loop_
_entity.id
_entity.type
_entity.pdbx_description
1 polymer ?
#
loop_
_entity_poly.entity_id
_entity_poly.type
_entity_poly.pdbx_seq_one_letter_code
_entity_poly.pdbx_strand_id
1 'polypeptide(L)'
;MSQVQSGILPEHCRAAIWIEANLKGDVNALREASKIFVDNVATFQAKFPDAKLGAVVAFGNNVWRQLSGGEGADELKDFPVYGKGLAPSTQYDLLIHILSARHEVNFSVAQAALAAFGDAIDVKEEIHGFRWVEERDLSGFVDGTENPAGEETRREVAVIKDGVDAGGSYVFVQRWEHNLKQLNRMSVAGSGDDDRPY
;
A
#
# COMPACT_ATOMS: atom_id res chain seq x y z
N MET A 1 -12.26 -20.72 -5.19
CA MET A 1 -10.89 -20.17 -5.35
C MET A 1 -10.87 -18.82 -4.68
N SER A 2 -9.84 -18.53 -3.89
CA SER A 2 -9.68 -17.22 -3.22
C SER A 2 -9.17 -16.19 -4.23
N GLN A 3 -9.84 -15.04 -4.30
CA GLN A 3 -9.49 -13.96 -5.22
C GLN A 3 -8.61 -12.93 -4.50
N VAL A 4 -7.49 -12.56 -5.13
CA VAL A 4 -6.59 -11.51 -4.64
C VAL A 4 -7.26 -10.13 -4.72
N GLN A 5 -6.96 -9.24 -3.76
CA GLN A 5 -7.42 -7.85 -3.81
C GLN A 5 -6.83 -7.09 -5.01
N SER A 6 -7.62 -6.18 -5.59
CA SER A 6 -7.34 -5.58 -6.89
C SER A 6 -6.12 -4.65 -6.93
N GLY A 7 -5.63 -4.18 -5.77
CA GLY A 7 -4.47 -3.28 -5.68
C GLY A 7 -3.10 -3.96 -5.54
N ILE A 8 -3.01 -5.30 -5.55
CA ILE A 8 -1.71 -5.99 -5.37
C ILE A 8 -0.94 -6.10 -6.69
N LEU A 9 -1.65 -6.46 -7.76
CA LEU A 9 -1.05 -6.87 -9.02
C LEU A 9 -0.88 -5.78 -10.10
N PRO A 10 -1.67 -4.68 -10.15
CA PRO A 10 -1.52 -3.69 -11.22
C PRO A 10 -0.11 -3.11 -11.31
N GLU A 11 0.35 -2.91 -12.53
CA GLU A 11 1.67 -2.37 -12.84
C GLU A 11 1.57 -0.92 -13.33
N HIS A 12 2.68 -0.17 -13.22
CA HIS A 12 2.85 1.18 -13.77
C HIS A 12 1.72 2.17 -13.43
N CYS A 13 1.17 2.09 -12.20
CA CYS A 13 0.22 3.10 -11.74
C CYS A 13 0.85 4.49 -11.73
N ARG A 14 0.03 5.52 -11.99
CA ARG A 14 0.48 6.92 -12.09
C ARG A 14 0.31 7.68 -10.79
N ALA A 15 -0.66 7.27 -9.97
CA ALA A 15 -0.98 7.89 -8.71
C ALA A 15 -1.46 6.84 -7.70
N ALA A 16 -1.21 7.12 -6.43
CA ALA A 16 -1.69 6.30 -5.32
C ALA A 16 -2.03 7.16 -4.10
N ILE A 17 -2.88 6.63 -3.23
CA ILE A 17 -3.20 7.17 -1.91
C ILE A 17 -3.03 6.03 -0.89
N TRP A 18 -2.27 6.30 0.16
CA TRP A 18 -2.18 5.45 1.35
C TRP A 18 -2.84 6.15 2.51
N ILE A 19 -3.70 5.45 3.24
CA ILE A 19 -4.28 5.89 4.51
C ILE A 19 -3.89 4.87 5.57
N GLU A 20 -3.21 5.34 6.61
CA GLU A 20 -2.85 4.55 7.78
C GLU A 20 -3.66 5.02 8.97
N ALA A 21 -4.30 4.10 9.68
CA ALA A 21 -5.23 4.45 10.75
C ALA A 21 -5.21 3.45 11.92
N ASN A 22 -5.52 3.95 13.11
CA ASN A 22 -5.79 3.12 14.28
C ASN A 22 -7.29 2.86 14.42
N LEU A 23 -7.66 1.72 14.99
CA LEU A 23 -9.03 1.39 15.34
C LEU A 23 -9.47 2.21 16.57
N LYS A 24 -10.63 2.85 16.47
CA LYS A 24 -11.39 3.41 17.59
C LYS A 24 -12.60 2.52 17.87
N GLY A 25 -12.62 1.88 19.04
CA GLY A 25 -13.77 1.11 19.50
C GLY A 25 -13.72 -0.37 19.09
N ASP A 26 -14.83 -0.92 18.63
CA ASP A 26 -15.01 -2.35 18.39
C ASP A 26 -14.45 -2.79 17.03
N VAL A 27 -13.59 -3.80 17.04
CA VAL A 27 -13.00 -4.43 15.85
C VAL A 27 -14.04 -4.96 14.86
N ASN A 28 -15.24 -5.31 15.34
CA ASN A 28 -16.33 -5.76 14.49
C ASN A 28 -16.80 -4.68 13.50
N ALA A 29 -16.61 -3.40 13.80
CA ALA A 29 -16.93 -2.31 12.88
C ALA A 29 -16.14 -2.42 11.56
N LEU A 30 -14.91 -2.96 11.61
CA LEU A 30 -14.06 -3.13 10.43
C LEU A 30 -14.60 -4.20 9.47
N ARG A 31 -15.37 -5.18 9.97
CA ARG A 31 -15.88 -6.27 9.13
C ARG A 31 -16.84 -5.77 8.07
N GLU A 32 -17.79 -4.93 8.47
CA GLU A 32 -18.79 -4.38 7.55
C GLU A 32 -18.21 -3.26 6.70
N ALA A 33 -17.42 -2.36 7.31
CA ALA A 33 -16.74 -1.28 6.59
C ALA A 33 -15.86 -1.80 5.44
N SER A 34 -15.13 -2.90 5.66
CA SER A 34 -14.28 -3.50 4.63
C SER A 34 -15.09 -4.01 3.44
N LYS A 35 -16.26 -4.64 3.67
CA LYS A 35 -17.15 -5.11 2.60
C LYS A 35 -17.70 -3.95 1.78
N ILE A 36 -18.21 -2.92 2.47
CA ILE A 36 -18.73 -1.70 1.84
C ILE A 36 -17.63 -1.07 0.96
N PHE A 37 -16.40 -1.00 1.47
CA PHE A 37 -15.31 -0.39 0.72
C PHE A 37 -14.93 -1.19 -0.53
N VAL A 38 -14.82 -2.52 -0.47
CA VAL A 38 -14.50 -3.32 -1.66
C VAL A 38 -15.62 -3.29 -2.71
N ASP A 39 -16.89 -3.19 -2.29
CA ASP A 39 -18.03 -2.99 -3.20
C ASP A 39 -17.99 -1.61 -3.87
N ASN A 40 -17.60 -0.57 -3.12
CA ASN A 40 -17.37 0.76 -3.68
C ASN A 40 -16.24 0.72 -4.72
N VAL A 41 -15.12 0.03 -4.43
CA VAL A 41 -14.01 -0.13 -5.38
C VAL A 41 -14.49 -0.78 -6.67
N ALA A 42 -15.27 -1.87 -6.60
CA ALA A 42 -15.84 -2.52 -7.77
C ALA A 42 -16.75 -1.56 -8.58
N THR A 43 -17.55 -0.75 -7.89
CA THR A 43 -18.39 0.28 -8.52
C THR A 43 -17.56 1.34 -9.25
N PHE A 44 -16.49 1.82 -8.63
CA PHE A 44 -15.56 2.78 -9.24
C PHE A 44 -14.81 2.17 -10.43
N GLN A 45 -14.40 0.90 -10.35
CA GLN A 45 -13.79 0.19 -11.48
C GLN A 45 -14.74 0.08 -12.67
N ALA A 46 -16.01 -0.25 -12.43
CA ALA A 46 -17.03 -0.31 -13.49
C ALA A 46 -17.31 1.08 -14.09
N LYS A 47 -17.28 2.14 -13.27
CA LYS A 47 -17.53 3.53 -13.70
C LYS A 47 -16.33 4.15 -14.43
N PHE A 48 -15.11 3.77 -14.07
CA PHE A 48 -13.86 4.31 -14.61
C PHE A 48 -12.91 3.18 -15.06
N PRO A 49 -13.29 2.39 -16.08
CA PRO A 49 -12.50 1.24 -16.51
C PRO A 49 -11.11 1.65 -17.06
N ASP A 50 -11.00 2.85 -17.61
CA ASP A 50 -9.77 3.47 -18.10
C ASP A 50 -8.77 3.81 -16.98
N ALA A 51 -9.25 3.97 -15.74
CA ALA A 51 -8.38 4.29 -14.59
C ALA A 51 -7.47 3.12 -14.19
N LYS A 52 -7.82 1.87 -14.55
CA LYS A 52 -7.12 0.66 -14.07
C LYS A 52 -6.99 0.65 -12.54
N LEU A 53 -8.07 1.04 -11.86
CA LEU A 53 -8.12 1.21 -10.41
C LEU A 53 -7.91 -0.13 -9.69
N GLY A 54 -7.08 -0.11 -8.65
CA GLY A 54 -6.97 -1.17 -7.67
C GLY A 54 -6.94 -0.61 -6.25
N ALA A 55 -7.38 -1.41 -5.27
CA ALA A 55 -7.25 -1.06 -3.87
C ALA A 55 -6.97 -2.30 -2.99
N VAL A 56 -6.40 -2.06 -1.82
CA VAL A 56 -6.11 -3.05 -0.78
C VAL A 56 -6.57 -2.51 0.58
N VAL A 57 -7.25 -3.36 1.34
CA VAL A 57 -7.42 -3.21 2.79
C VAL A 57 -6.54 -4.25 3.48
N ALA A 58 -5.66 -3.79 4.37
CA ALA A 58 -4.77 -4.64 5.16
C ALA A 58 -4.83 -4.26 6.64
N PHE A 59 -4.53 -5.21 7.51
CA PHE A 59 -4.70 -5.07 8.96
C PHE A 59 -3.39 -5.32 9.71
N GLY A 60 -3.17 -4.55 10.77
CA GLY A 60 -2.11 -4.79 11.73
C GLY A 60 -2.35 -6.08 12.52
N ASN A 61 -1.29 -6.61 13.15
CA ASN A 61 -1.31 -7.91 13.82
C ASN A 61 -2.45 -8.06 14.83
N ASN A 62 -2.60 -7.11 15.76
CA ASN A 62 -3.57 -7.22 16.86
C ASN A 62 -5.02 -7.24 16.37
N VAL A 63 -5.34 -6.44 15.35
CA VAL A 63 -6.67 -6.42 14.73
C VAL A 63 -6.89 -7.67 13.89
N TRP A 64 -5.91 -8.09 13.09
CA TRP A 64 -6.03 -9.28 12.26
C TRP A 64 -6.28 -10.55 13.09
N ARG A 65 -5.54 -10.74 14.20
CA ARG A 65 -5.73 -11.90 15.10
C ARG A 65 -7.14 -11.97 15.67
N GLN A 66 -7.77 -10.83 15.96
CA GLN A 66 -9.17 -10.79 16.40
C GLN A 66 -10.15 -11.07 15.26
N LEU A 67 -9.87 -10.55 14.07
CA LEU A 67 -10.71 -10.75 12.89
C LEU A 67 -10.71 -12.19 12.39
N SER A 68 -9.54 -12.85 12.41
CA SER A 68 -9.32 -14.23 11.95
C SER A 68 -9.53 -15.29 13.03
N GLY A 69 -9.70 -14.89 14.30
CA GLY A 69 -9.74 -15.85 15.41
C GLY A 69 -8.40 -16.55 15.66
N GLY A 70 -7.30 -15.96 15.20
CA GLY A 70 -5.95 -16.50 15.34
C GLY A 70 -5.56 -17.53 14.28
N GLU A 71 -6.43 -17.85 13.33
CA GLU A 71 -6.13 -18.73 12.21
C GLU A 71 -5.31 -17.99 11.14
N GLY A 72 -4.29 -18.66 10.61
CA GLY A 72 -3.44 -18.14 9.53
C GLY A 72 -2.51 -16.98 9.94
N ALA A 73 -1.92 -16.37 8.91
CA ALA A 73 -0.98 -15.27 8.98
C ALA A 73 0.14 -15.49 10.01
N ASP A 74 0.77 -16.67 9.98
CA ASP A 74 1.73 -17.13 10.99
C ASP A 74 2.94 -16.20 11.17
N GLU A 75 3.32 -15.48 10.10
CA GLU A 75 4.47 -14.56 10.12
C GLU A 75 4.07 -13.11 10.48
N LEU A 76 2.77 -12.83 10.63
CA LEU A 76 2.27 -11.50 10.97
C LEU A 76 2.68 -11.12 12.38
N LYS A 77 3.27 -9.92 12.51
CA LYS A 77 3.75 -9.34 13.75
C LYS A 77 3.74 -7.82 13.65
N ASP A 78 3.74 -7.15 14.79
CA ASP A 78 3.99 -5.71 14.84
C ASP A 78 5.40 -5.41 14.31
N PHE A 79 5.53 -4.35 13.51
CA PHE A 79 6.81 -3.97 12.92
C PHE A 79 7.82 -3.62 14.03
N PRO A 80 8.98 -4.30 14.12
CA PRO A 80 10.00 -3.96 15.10
C PRO A 80 10.87 -2.79 14.60
N VAL A 81 11.58 -2.13 15.52
CA VAL A 81 12.66 -1.22 15.11
C VAL A 81 13.82 -2.02 14.52
N TYR A 82 14.50 -1.47 13.50
CA TYR A 82 15.72 -2.05 12.93
C TYR A 82 16.92 -1.11 13.13
N GLY A 83 18.12 -1.68 13.13
CA GLY A 83 19.36 -0.90 13.29
C GLY A 83 19.42 -0.13 14.62
N LYS A 84 18.84 -0.69 15.70
CA LYS A 84 18.71 -0.06 17.02
C LYS A 84 17.94 1.29 16.99
N GLY A 85 16.93 1.39 16.12
CA GLY A 85 16.09 2.58 15.98
C GLY A 85 16.44 3.48 14.79
N LEU A 86 17.41 3.06 13.96
CA LEU A 86 17.67 3.75 12.69
C LEU A 86 16.47 3.66 11.74
N ALA A 87 15.81 2.51 11.69
CA ALA A 87 14.46 2.40 11.14
C ALA A 87 13.47 2.45 12.32
N PRO A 88 12.68 3.53 12.46
CA PRO A 88 11.68 3.65 13.50
C PRO A 88 10.50 2.70 13.24
N SER A 89 9.67 2.49 14.26
CA SER A 89 8.43 1.72 14.15
C SER A 89 7.23 2.59 14.49
N THR A 90 6.25 2.59 13.59
CA THR A 90 4.95 3.28 13.69
C THR A 90 3.85 2.32 13.26
N GLN A 91 3.68 1.23 14.01
CA GLN A 91 2.64 0.25 13.71
C GLN A 91 1.24 0.84 13.93
N TYR A 92 0.37 0.66 12.93
CA TYR A 92 -1.05 1.01 12.99
C TYR A 92 -1.95 -0.21 12.71
N ASP A 93 -3.25 -0.05 12.93
CA ASP A 93 -4.23 -1.16 12.88
C ASP A 93 -4.79 -1.42 11.48
N LEU A 94 -4.86 -0.40 10.63
CA LEU A 94 -5.48 -0.45 9.31
C LEU A 94 -4.61 0.28 8.29
N LEU A 95 -4.44 -0.36 7.13
CA LEU A 95 -3.88 0.24 5.93
C LEU A 95 -4.91 0.17 4.80
N ILE A 96 -5.13 1.30 4.14
CA ILE A 96 -5.86 1.37 2.88
C ILE A 96 -4.90 1.90 1.82
N HIS A 97 -4.65 1.10 0.79
CA HIS A 97 -3.83 1.50 -0.36
C HIS A 97 -4.68 1.52 -1.63
N ILE A 98 -4.74 2.66 -2.29
CA ILE A 98 -5.52 2.90 -3.52
C ILE A 98 -4.54 3.32 -4.60
N LEU A 99 -4.60 2.71 -5.78
CA LEU A 99 -3.72 3.07 -6.90
C LEU A 99 -4.49 3.04 -8.23
N SER A 100 -4.12 3.93 -9.13
CA SER A 100 -4.69 3.95 -10.49
C SER A 100 -3.85 4.82 -11.44
N ALA A 101 -4.34 4.98 -12.67
CA ALA A 101 -3.84 5.95 -13.63
C ALA A 101 -4.34 7.39 -13.38
N ARG A 102 -5.31 7.60 -12.48
CA ARG A 102 -6.09 8.84 -12.33
C ARG A 102 -6.24 9.25 -10.86
N HIS A 103 -5.51 10.27 -10.44
CA HIS A 103 -5.48 10.73 -9.04
C HIS A 103 -6.86 11.16 -8.53
N GLU A 104 -7.66 11.82 -9.36
CA GLU A 104 -9.01 12.26 -9.01
C GLU A 104 -9.99 11.10 -8.77
N VAL A 105 -9.76 9.95 -9.42
CA VAL A 105 -10.49 8.71 -9.13
C VAL A 105 -10.05 8.17 -7.77
N ASN A 106 -8.74 8.13 -7.50
CA ASN A 106 -8.21 7.69 -6.20
C ASN A 106 -8.79 8.53 -5.06
N PHE A 107 -8.89 9.85 -5.25
CA PHE A 107 -9.45 10.76 -4.25
C PHE A 107 -10.91 10.41 -3.92
N SER A 108 -11.74 10.15 -4.93
CA SER A 108 -13.13 9.75 -4.73
C SER A 108 -13.23 8.40 -3.98
N VAL A 109 -12.33 7.46 -4.28
CA VAL A 109 -12.26 6.17 -3.60
C VAL A 109 -11.77 6.34 -2.16
N ALA A 110 -10.83 7.23 -1.89
CA ALA A 110 -10.37 7.57 -0.53
C ALA A 110 -11.51 8.17 0.31
N GLN A 111 -12.31 9.06 -0.26
CA GLN A 111 -13.53 9.57 0.39
C GLN A 111 -14.51 8.44 0.71
N ALA A 112 -14.70 7.49 -0.21
CA ALA A 112 -15.55 6.32 0.01
C ALA A 112 -15.01 5.39 1.09
N ALA A 113 -13.68 5.24 1.22
CA ALA A 113 -13.05 4.56 2.35
C ALA A 113 -13.39 5.25 3.67
N LEU A 114 -13.10 6.55 3.79
CA LEU A 114 -13.36 7.30 5.01
C LEU A 114 -14.85 7.28 5.40
N ALA A 115 -15.76 7.30 4.42
CA ALA A 115 -17.19 7.15 4.67
C ALA A 115 -17.57 5.74 5.14
N ALA A 116 -16.94 4.69 4.60
CA ALA A 116 -17.22 3.30 4.97
C ALA A 116 -16.73 2.97 6.39
N PHE A 117 -15.53 3.42 6.76
CA PHE A 117 -14.94 3.19 8.08
C PHE A 117 -15.41 4.21 9.13
N GLY A 118 -15.73 5.44 8.71
CA GLY A 118 -16.31 6.47 9.56
C GLY A 118 -15.51 6.74 10.85
N ASP A 119 -16.22 6.96 11.95
CA ASP A 119 -15.62 7.23 13.26
C ASP A 119 -14.98 6.01 13.92
N ALA A 120 -15.04 4.82 13.31
CA ALA A 120 -14.38 3.63 13.81
C ALA A 120 -12.86 3.68 13.62
N ILE A 121 -12.31 4.64 12.86
CA ILE A 121 -10.87 4.76 12.65
C ILE A 121 -10.35 6.17 12.96
N ASP A 122 -9.14 6.25 13.52
CA ASP A 122 -8.36 7.47 13.72
C ASP A 122 -7.23 7.50 12.68
N VAL A 123 -7.40 8.31 11.64
CA VAL A 123 -6.41 8.45 10.56
C VAL A 123 -5.15 9.09 11.12
N LYS A 124 -4.01 8.41 10.94
CA LYS A 124 -2.69 8.86 11.41
C LYS A 124 -1.90 9.50 10.28
N GLU A 125 -1.94 8.91 9.10
CA GLU A 125 -1.27 9.42 7.90
C GLU A 125 -2.16 9.24 6.66
N GLU A 126 -2.14 10.23 5.77
CA GLU A 126 -2.67 10.13 4.41
C GLU A 126 -1.60 10.68 3.46
N ILE A 127 -1.13 9.85 2.53
CA ILE A 127 -0.02 10.18 1.62
C ILE A 127 -0.46 9.99 0.18
N HIS A 128 -0.20 11.01 -0.65
CA HIS A 128 -0.55 11.01 -2.07
C HIS A 128 0.73 10.83 -2.89
N GLY A 129 0.90 9.64 -3.47
CA GLY A 129 2.03 9.33 -4.34
C GLY A 129 1.74 9.66 -5.79
N PHE A 130 2.80 9.99 -6.52
CA PHE A 130 2.77 10.23 -7.96
C PHE A 130 3.99 9.56 -8.62
N ARG A 131 3.80 9.06 -9.84
CA ARG A 131 4.90 8.63 -10.70
C ARG A 131 5.61 9.87 -11.24
N TRP A 132 6.89 10.03 -10.94
CA TRP A 132 7.66 11.15 -11.47
C TRP A 132 8.13 10.88 -12.92
N VAL A 133 8.81 11.86 -13.50
CA VAL A 133 9.34 11.81 -14.86
C VAL A 133 10.25 10.59 -15.00
N GLU A 134 10.09 9.83 -16.08
CA GLU A 134 10.88 8.62 -16.39
C GLU A 134 10.85 7.53 -15.30
N GLU A 135 9.80 7.52 -14.46
CA GLU A 135 9.67 6.55 -13.36
C GLU A 135 10.83 6.62 -12.35
N ARG A 136 11.40 7.81 -12.18
CA ARG A 136 12.47 8.06 -11.21
C ARG A 136 11.94 8.34 -9.81
N ASP A 137 12.70 7.93 -8.82
CA ASP A 137 12.62 8.47 -7.47
C ASP A 137 13.06 9.95 -7.45
N LEU A 138 12.66 10.72 -6.44
CA LEU A 138 13.01 12.13 -6.27
C LEU A 138 14.53 12.40 -6.21
N SER A 139 15.33 11.38 -5.91
CA SER A 139 16.80 11.43 -6.00
C SER A 139 17.32 11.60 -7.44
N GLY A 140 16.54 11.19 -8.44
CA GLY A 140 16.91 11.17 -9.85
C GLY A 140 17.23 9.79 -10.41
N PHE A 141 17.23 8.73 -9.61
CA PHE A 141 17.47 7.35 -10.07
C PHE A 141 16.16 6.68 -10.49
N VAL A 142 16.22 5.82 -11.52
CA VAL A 142 15.06 5.02 -11.95
C VAL A 142 14.73 4.01 -10.84
N ASP A 143 13.47 3.96 -10.43
CA ASP A 143 13.01 3.04 -9.38
C ASP A 143 11.95 2.07 -9.93
N GLY A 144 12.24 0.77 -9.83
CA GLY A 144 11.37 -0.31 -10.28
C GLY A 144 11.89 -1.17 -11.43
N THR A 145 13.13 -0.98 -11.90
CA THR A 145 13.74 -1.77 -13.00
C THR A 145 13.73 -3.28 -12.74
N GLU A 146 14.06 -3.71 -11.52
CA GLU A 146 14.13 -5.13 -11.13
C GLU A 146 12.83 -5.64 -10.46
N ASN A 147 11.73 -4.87 -10.54
CA ASN A 147 10.46 -5.34 -9.99
C ASN A 147 9.92 -6.53 -10.79
N PRO A 148 9.28 -7.52 -10.13
CA PRO A 148 8.61 -8.61 -10.83
C PRO A 148 7.61 -8.08 -11.85
N ALA A 149 7.80 -8.49 -13.10
CA ALA A 149 7.02 -8.05 -14.25
C ALA A 149 5.98 -9.09 -14.67
N GLY A 150 4.78 -8.61 -15.01
CA GLY A 150 3.68 -9.42 -15.49
C GLY A 150 2.91 -10.13 -14.37
N GLU A 151 1.64 -10.42 -14.64
CA GLU A 151 0.71 -10.93 -13.64
C GLU A 151 1.15 -12.28 -13.03
N GLU A 152 1.68 -13.20 -13.85
CA GLU A 152 2.13 -14.53 -13.40
C GLU A 152 3.25 -14.41 -12.35
N THR A 153 4.35 -13.71 -12.68
CA THR A 153 5.49 -13.53 -11.78
C THR A 153 5.10 -12.77 -10.53
N ARG A 154 4.26 -11.73 -10.66
CA ARG A 154 3.79 -10.94 -9.51
C ARG A 154 2.91 -11.77 -8.58
N ARG A 155 2.06 -12.65 -9.12
CA ARG A 155 1.28 -13.60 -8.31
C ARG A 155 2.19 -14.57 -7.58
N GLU A 156 3.18 -15.14 -8.27
CA GLU A 156 4.15 -16.07 -7.68
C GLU A 156 4.92 -15.44 -6.50
N VAL A 157 5.28 -14.16 -6.62
CA VAL A 157 6.05 -13.45 -5.58
C VAL A 157 5.17 -12.92 -4.44
N ALA A 158 3.99 -12.36 -4.75
CA ALA A 158 3.22 -11.57 -3.79
C ALA A 158 1.97 -12.25 -3.24
N VAL A 159 1.47 -13.32 -3.86
CA VAL A 159 0.17 -13.92 -3.51
C VAL A 159 0.35 -15.30 -2.90
N ILE A 160 -0.17 -15.50 -1.69
CA ILE A 160 -0.17 -16.80 -1.01
C ILE A 160 -0.98 -17.79 -1.86
N LYS A 161 -0.40 -18.95 -2.16
CA LYS A 161 -0.93 -19.90 -3.15
C LYS A 161 -2.07 -20.77 -2.61
N ASP A 162 -1.93 -21.25 -1.38
CA ASP A 162 -2.77 -22.30 -0.80
C ASP A 162 -2.94 -22.13 0.72
N GLY A 163 -3.83 -22.94 1.30
CA GLY A 163 -4.20 -22.85 2.71
C GLY A 163 -5.27 -21.79 3.01
N VAL A 164 -5.45 -21.49 4.30
CA VAL A 164 -6.47 -20.54 4.79
C VAL A 164 -6.22 -19.11 4.30
N ASP A 165 -4.96 -18.75 4.08
CA ASP A 165 -4.54 -17.42 3.63
C ASP A 165 -4.40 -17.30 2.11
N ALA A 166 -4.78 -18.33 1.34
CA ALA A 166 -4.69 -18.31 -0.12
C ALA A 166 -5.33 -17.05 -0.71
N GLY A 167 -4.64 -16.36 -1.63
CA GLY A 167 -5.06 -15.07 -2.18
C GLY A 167 -4.67 -13.84 -1.35
N GLY A 168 -4.14 -14.04 -0.13
CA GLY A 168 -3.60 -13.00 0.73
C GLY A 168 -2.16 -12.60 0.39
N SER A 169 -1.65 -11.59 1.10
CA SER A 169 -0.30 -11.07 0.99
C SER A 169 0.10 -10.33 2.28
N TYR A 170 1.39 -10.33 2.61
CA TYR A 170 1.94 -9.47 3.65
C TYR A 170 2.33 -8.11 3.05
N VAL A 171 2.08 -7.03 3.79
CA VAL A 171 2.33 -5.65 3.31
C VAL A 171 3.26 -4.93 4.28
N PHE A 172 4.20 -4.16 3.71
CA PHE A 172 5.09 -3.28 4.44
C PHE A 172 5.01 -1.87 3.83
N VAL A 173 4.90 -0.85 4.67
CA VAL A 173 4.89 0.56 4.29
C VAL A 173 5.92 1.32 5.14
N GLN A 174 6.64 2.24 4.51
CA GLN A 174 7.60 3.11 5.20
C GLN A 174 7.76 4.40 4.40
N ARG A 175 7.51 5.54 5.06
CA ARG A 175 7.70 6.87 4.48
C ARG A 175 9.13 7.36 4.67
N TRP A 176 9.73 7.86 3.60
CA TRP A 176 11.08 8.42 3.59
C TRP A 176 11.06 9.92 3.30
N GLU A 177 11.81 10.69 4.11
CA GLU A 177 12.00 12.12 3.90
C GLU A 177 13.39 12.38 3.30
N HIS A 178 13.41 12.79 2.03
CA HIS A 178 14.64 13.00 1.30
C HIS A 178 15.29 14.35 1.61
N ASN A 179 16.57 14.35 2.00
CA ASN A 179 17.38 15.57 2.05
C ASN A 179 18.09 15.83 0.71
N LEU A 180 17.34 16.34 -0.27
CA LEU A 180 17.86 16.59 -1.62
C LEU A 180 19.03 17.60 -1.63
N LYS A 181 19.10 18.51 -0.66
CA LYS A 181 20.22 19.45 -0.53
C LYS A 181 21.52 18.74 -0.17
N GLN A 182 21.45 17.72 0.70
CA GLN A 182 22.60 16.90 1.02
C GLN A 182 23.02 16.04 -0.18
N LEU A 183 22.04 15.41 -0.84
CA LEU A 183 22.29 14.62 -2.04
C LEU A 183 22.98 15.45 -3.15
N ASN A 184 22.51 16.65 -3.42
CA ASN A 184 23.05 17.53 -4.45
C ASN A 184 24.45 18.11 -4.14
N ARG A 185 25.01 17.82 -2.96
CA ARG A 185 26.42 18.12 -2.64
C ARG A 185 27.36 16.97 -2.99
N MET A 186 26.83 15.79 -3.26
CA MET A 186 27.62 14.62 -3.68
C MET A 186 27.89 14.72 -5.19
N SER A 187 29.06 14.27 -5.64
CA SER A 187 29.31 14.09 -7.07
C SER A 187 28.51 12.90 -7.58
N VAL A 188 28.16 12.91 -8.87
CA VAL A 188 27.45 11.78 -9.52
C VAL A 188 28.24 10.47 -9.37
N ALA A 189 29.56 10.52 -9.59
CA ALA A 189 30.44 9.37 -9.34
C ALA A 189 30.47 8.92 -7.86
N GLY A 190 30.18 9.81 -6.92
CA GLY A 190 30.09 9.52 -5.49
C GLY A 190 28.73 8.97 -5.03
N SER A 191 27.69 9.04 -5.87
CA SER A 191 26.37 8.45 -5.58
C SER A 191 26.22 6.99 -6.01
N GLY A 192 27.20 6.43 -6.73
CA GLY A 192 27.30 4.98 -6.97
C GLY A 192 26.58 4.43 -8.20
N ASP A 193 25.96 5.27 -9.04
CA ASP A 193 25.34 4.85 -10.30
C ASP A 193 25.41 5.95 -11.38
N ASP A 194 25.70 5.56 -12.62
CA ASP A 194 25.83 6.44 -13.80
C ASP A 194 24.48 6.92 -14.38
N ASP A 195 23.35 6.44 -13.82
CA ASP A 195 22.00 6.70 -14.32
C ASP A 195 21.38 8.04 -13.85
N ARG A 196 22.13 8.84 -13.08
CA ARG A 196 21.70 10.18 -12.66
C ARG A 196 22.17 11.23 -13.68
N PRO A 197 21.25 11.90 -14.40
CA PRO A 197 21.64 12.82 -15.48
C PRO A 197 22.22 14.17 -15.00
N TYR A 198 22.09 14.54 -13.71
CA TYR A 198 22.50 15.84 -13.16
C TYR A 198 23.17 15.74 -11.77
#